data_AF-A0A5C5SLK0-F1
#
_entry.id   AF-A0A5C5SLK0-F1
#
_cell.length_a   1.000
_cell.length_b   1.000
_cell.length_c   1.000
_cell.angle_alpha   90.00
_cell.angle_beta   90.00
_cell.angle_gamma   90.00
#
_symmetry.space_group_name_H-M   'P 1'
#
loop_
_entity.id
_entity.type
_entity.pdbx_description
1 polymer ?
#
loop_
_entity_poly.entity_id
_entity_poly.type
_entity_poly.pdbx_seq_one_letter_code
_entity_poly.pdbx_strand_id
1 'polypeptide(L)'
;MLTGNIEYLKKYLKAFAQVANIFEAAGAEIDDLGMALSLANCNDGDVPAQISTMFIMELADNTRFRPPAVPAATAAAAAASAAAVPFVAALPEPIPAYIVAARRRIVDMRTSRTMQRGAILARTAKSLLGQWRWIQRTPDSILPYRHVHGDTAQHTDINAFDRWVRDGGIRPAGTTALNCRDAVLVTAVAAGLLTQGQLHAAYGVAEANVRKRLDSVLLKFHHAPRENWPDQQWLRGVEAHLHHVKKVDRLLTKYDSAVPVSLGHGLIPQPGDLVFVRGNPPAHVCVSLGRSRVNERAVDEVASLWHHNNGTFTRARLIDMARSENDLVYVPCPF
;
A
#
# COMPACT_ATOMS: atom_id res chain seq x y z
N MET A 1 -14.41 29.09 14.30
CA MET A 1 -13.60 27.86 14.48
C MET A 1 -12.14 27.99 14.03
N LEU A 2 -11.70 29.06 13.37
CA LEU A 2 -10.29 29.22 12.92
C LEU A 2 -9.31 29.72 13.99
N THR A 3 -9.80 30.26 15.11
CA THR A 3 -8.95 30.84 16.17
C THR A 3 -8.28 29.79 17.07
N GLY A 4 -8.85 28.58 17.18
CA GLY A 4 -8.25 27.48 17.94
C GLY A 4 -6.98 26.90 17.30
N ASN A 5 -6.91 26.86 15.97
CA ASN A 5 -5.78 26.30 15.23
C ASN A 5 -4.51 27.16 15.29
N ILE A 6 -4.64 28.49 15.45
CA ILE A 6 -3.49 29.40 15.49
C ILE A 6 -2.79 29.35 16.86
N GLU A 7 -3.55 29.34 17.96
CA GLU A 7 -2.96 29.18 19.30
C GLU A 7 -2.35 27.79 19.49
N TYR A 8 -2.96 26.76 18.89
CA TYR A 8 -2.38 25.41 18.76
C TYR A 8 -1.01 25.46 18.07
N LEU A 9 -0.91 26.01 16.85
CA LEU A 9 0.35 26.10 16.11
C LEU A 9 1.42 26.93 16.85
N LYS A 10 1.05 28.04 17.49
CA LYS A 10 1.97 28.89 18.27
C LYS A 10 2.59 28.15 19.46
N LYS A 11 1.83 27.28 20.14
CA LYS A 11 2.29 26.51 21.30
C LYS A 11 3.46 25.59 20.93
N TYR A 12 3.49 25.08 19.71
CA TYR A 12 4.50 24.12 19.26
C TYR A 12 5.59 24.74 18.39
N LEU A 13 5.33 25.89 17.76
CA LEU A 13 6.31 26.62 16.94
C LEU A 13 7.65 26.82 17.67
N LYS A 14 7.61 27.12 18.97
CA LYS A 14 8.81 27.33 19.80
C LYS A 14 9.59 26.03 20.03
N ALA A 15 8.90 24.91 20.26
CA ALA A 15 9.55 23.60 20.42
C ALA A 15 10.17 23.11 19.10
N PHE A 16 9.45 23.29 17.99
CA PHE A 16 9.93 22.95 16.65
C PHE A 16 11.14 23.78 16.24
N ALA A 17 11.07 25.11 16.40
CA ALA A 17 12.21 25.99 16.12
C ALA A 17 13.44 25.62 16.97
N GLN A 18 13.23 25.28 18.25
CA GLN A 18 14.32 24.91 19.14
C GLN A 18 14.99 23.58 18.72
N VAL A 19 14.23 22.58 18.28
CA VAL A 19 14.78 21.32 17.79
C VAL A 19 15.41 21.47 16.40
N ALA A 20 14.77 22.19 15.48
CA ALA A 20 15.33 22.47 14.15
C ALA A 20 16.68 23.18 14.27
N ASN A 21 16.78 24.20 15.12
CA ASN A 21 18.04 24.89 15.41
C ASN A 21 19.12 23.96 15.98
N ILE A 22 18.77 22.94 16.79
CA ILE A 22 19.74 21.95 17.31
C ILE A 22 20.30 21.09 16.17
N PHE A 23 19.45 20.69 15.22
CA PHE A 23 19.86 19.89 14.07
C PHE A 23 20.67 20.70 13.06
N GLU A 24 20.25 21.94 12.75
CA GLU A 24 21.02 22.85 11.89
C GLU A 24 22.37 23.21 12.51
N ALA A 25 22.42 23.51 13.82
CA ALA A 25 23.68 23.79 14.51
C ALA A 25 24.62 22.57 14.54
N ALA A 26 24.06 21.36 14.40
CA ALA A 26 24.83 20.13 14.27
C ALA A 26 25.18 19.80 12.80
N GLY A 27 24.82 20.65 11.84
CA GLY A 27 25.15 20.51 10.43
C GLY A 27 24.14 19.72 9.60
N ALA A 28 22.94 19.45 10.12
CA ALA A 28 21.88 18.83 9.34
C ALA A 28 21.20 19.88 8.42
N GLU A 29 21.08 19.55 7.13
CA GLU A 29 20.22 20.30 6.21
C GLU A 29 18.77 19.85 6.41
N ILE A 30 17.94 20.76 6.93
CA ILE A 30 16.51 20.50 7.16
C ILE A 30 15.74 21.22 6.06
N ASP A 31 15.04 20.47 5.22
CA ASP A 31 14.15 21.04 4.21
C ASP A 31 12.73 21.26 4.75
N ASP A 32 11.98 22.17 4.11
CA ASP A 32 10.60 22.50 4.47
C ASP A 32 9.69 21.27 4.47
N LEU A 33 10.01 20.28 3.63
CA LEU A 33 9.25 19.04 3.49
C LEU A 33 9.45 18.10 4.69
N GLY A 34 10.70 17.89 5.15
CA GLY A 34 11.02 17.11 6.34
C GLY A 34 10.44 17.73 7.61
N MET A 35 10.46 19.06 7.68
CA MET A 35 9.76 19.85 8.70
C MET A 35 8.25 19.58 8.68
N ALA A 36 7.60 19.67 7.51
CA ALA A 36 6.16 19.48 7.36
C ALA A 36 5.70 18.04 7.66
N LEU A 37 6.49 17.03 7.25
CA LEU A 37 6.21 15.62 7.54
C LEU A 37 6.31 15.32 9.04
N SER A 38 7.32 15.88 9.70
CA SER A 38 7.50 15.71 11.15
C SER A 38 6.40 16.43 11.94
N LEU A 39 5.89 17.55 11.43
CA LEU A 39 4.71 18.26 11.97
C LEU A 39 3.40 17.48 11.80
N ALA A 40 3.22 16.79 10.67
CA ALA A 40 2.00 16.05 10.36
C ALA A 40 1.73 14.86 11.31
N ASN A 41 2.73 14.43 12.06
CA ASN A 41 2.63 13.33 13.03
C ASN A 41 2.22 13.77 14.44
N CYS A 42 2.07 15.07 14.71
CA CYS A 42 1.64 15.60 16.01
C CYS A 42 0.10 15.75 16.09
N ASN A 43 -0.50 15.35 17.21
CA ASN A 43 -1.94 15.42 17.45
C ASN A 43 -2.32 16.55 18.44
N ASP A 44 -3.59 16.98 18.38
CA ASP A 44 -4.16 18.05 19.21
C ASP A 44 -4.02 17.87 20.74
N GLY A 45 -3.74 16.63 21.19
CA GLY A 45 -3.57 16.29 22.61
C GLY A 45 -2.12 16.14 23.08
N ASP A 46 -1.13 16.20 22.19
CA ASP A 46 0.25 15.88 22.56
C ASP A 46 0.87 17.01 23.41
N VAL A 47 1.56 16.62 24.49
CA VAL A 47 2.26 17.60 25.34
C VAL A 47 3.60 18.01 24.72
N PRO A 48 4.12 19.22 24.99
CA PRO A 48 5.32 19.73 24.31
C PRO A 48 6.54 18.81 24.36
N ALA A 49 6.74 18.07 25.47
CA ALA A 49 7.84 17.11 25.58
C ALA A 49 7.70 15.93 24.60
N GLN A 50 6.49 15.39 24.43
CA GLN A 50 6.21 14.29 23.50
C GLN A 50 6.43 14.74 22.04
N ILE A 51 5.99 15.94 21.71
CA ILE A 51 6.19 16.54 20.39
C ILE A 51 7.66 16.74 20.10
N SER A 52 8.44 17.28 21.05
CA SER A 52 9.89 17.39 20.89
C SER A 52 10.55 16.03 20.65
N THR A 53 10.18 14.99 21.39
CA THR A 53 10.72 13.64 21.18
C THR A 53 10.36 13.08 19.82
N MET A 54 9.09 13.18 19.41
CA MET A 54 8.62 12.73 18.10
C MET A 54 9.33 13.46 16.97
N PHE A 55 9.43 14.78 17.08
CA PHE A 55 10.09 15.61 16.09
C PHE A 55 11.58 15.30 15.97
N ILE A 56 12.29 15.09 17.09
CA ILE A 56 13.69 14.63 17.08
C ILE A 56 13.84 13.28 16.38
N MET A 57 12.92 12.34 16.62
CA MET A 57 12.97 11.01 16.00
C MET A 57 12.76 11.09 14.49
N GLU A 58 11.73 11.80 14.05
CA GLU A 58 11.41 11.95 12.62
C GLU A 58 12.50 12.73 11.86
N LEU A 59 13.04 13.80 12.46
CA LEU A 59 14.18 14.51 11.88
C LEU A 59 15.43 13.63 11.83
N ALA A 60 15.71 12.85 12.87
CA ALA A 60 16.86 11.94 12.87
C ALA A 60 16.72 10.85 11.80
N ASP A 61 15.52 10.33 11.58
CA ASP A 61 15.24 9.32 10.56
C ASP A 61 15.36 9.92 9.14
N ASN A 62 14.88 11.15 8.94
CA ASN A 62 14.92 11.82 7.64
C ASN A 62 16.32 12.35 7.27
N THR A 63 17.03 12.95 8.22
CA THR A 63 18.37 13.53 7.98
C THR A 63 19.51 12.54 8.20
N ARG A 64 19.21 11.36 8.78
CA ARG A 64 20.19 10.38 9.30
C ARG A 64 21.18 10.98 10.31
N PHE A 65 20.83 12.14 10.87
CA PHE A 65 21.65 12.88 11.81
C PHE A 65 21.08 12.68 13.22
N ARG A 66 21.90 12.25 14.18
CA ARG A 66 21.46 12.13 15.57
C ARG A 66 22.07 13.30 16.35
N PRO A 67 21.26 14.22 16.90
CA PRO A 67 21.82 15.34 17.63
C PRO A 67 22.55 14.83 18.87
N PRO A 68 23.63 15.52 19.31
CA PRO A 68 24.29 15.20 20.57
C PRO A 68 23.27 15.28 21.72
N ALA A 69 23.41 14.37 22.71
CA ALA A 69 22.54 14.36 23.87
C ALA A 69 22.48 15.75 24.51
N VAL A 70 21.26 16.28 24.70
CA VAL A 70 21.05 17.59 25.32
C VAL A 70 21.74 17.60 26.70
N PRO A 71 22.58 18.62 27.02
CA PRO A 71 23.34 18.64 28.27
C PRO A 71 22.44 18.47 29.51
N ALA A 72 22.95 17.70 30.46
CA ALA A 72 22.28 17.05 31.60
C ALA A 72 21.55 17.95 32.62
N ALA A 73 21.40 19.25 32.40
CA ALA A 73 20.85 20.17 33.42
C ALA A 73 19.33 20.04 33.65
N THR A 74 18.57 19.45 32.72
CA THR A 74 17.11 19.26 32.84
C THR A 74 16.68 17.83 33.21
N ALA A 75 17.61 16.87 33.26
CA ALA A 75 17.33 15.45 33.54
C ALA A 75 17.44 15.07 35.04
N ALA A 76 17.98 15.95 35.88
CA ALA A 76 18.26 15.66 37.29
C ALA A 76 17.00 15.33 38.13
N ALA A 77 15.81 15.71 37.68
CA ALA A 77 14.56 15.42 38.40
C ALA A 77 14.01 14.00 38.15
N ALA A 78 14.46 13.29 37.12
CA ALA A 78 13.92 11.96 36.77
C ALA A 78 14.86 10.79 37.16
N ALA A 79 16.14 11.07 37.45
CA ALA A 79 17.18 10.05 37.61
C ALA A 79 17.26 9.39 39.00
N ALA A 80 16.41 9.75 39.96
CA ALA A 80 16.47 9.20 41.32
C ALA A 80 15.86 7.79 41.48
N SER A 81 15.27 7.18 40.44
CA SER A 81 14.48 5.93 40.58
C SER A 81 15.01 4.71 39.82
N ALA A 82 16.18 4.72 39.19
CA ALA A 82 16.65 3.56 38.43
C ALA A 82 18.15 3.31 38.61
N ALA A 83 18.51 2.64 39.70
CA ALA A 83 19.83 2.04 39.85
C ALA A 83 20.01 0.96 38.78
N ALA A 84 21.03 1.14 37.94
CA ALA A 84 21.30 0.37 36.74
C ALA A 84 22.02 -0.95 37.03
N VAL A 85 21.54 -2.03 36.40
CA VAL A 85 22.38 -3.17 36.00
C VAL A 85 23.05 -2.78 34.68
N PRO A 86 24.37 -2.98 34.50
CA PRO A 86 25.04 -2.64 33.25
C PRO A 86 24.56 -3.57 32.13
N PHE A 87 23.70 -3.04 31.24
CA PHE A 87 23.31 -3.72 30.01
C PHE A 87 24.46 -3.59 29.01
N VAL A 88 25.21 -4.68 28.81
CA VAL A 88 26.12 -4.80 27.67
C VAL A 88 25.24 -4.95 26.43
N ALA A 89 25.01 -3.85 25.71
CA ALA A 89 24.28 -3.88 24.46
C ALA A 89 25.06 -4.75 23.47
N ALA A 90 24.50 -5.92 23.12
CA ALA A 90 25.01 -6.72 22.03
C ALA A 90 25.14 -5.85 20.78
N LEU A 91 26.28 -5.94 20.09
CA LEU A 91 26.46 -5.26 18.81
C LEU A 91 25.30 -5.68 17.88
N PRO A 92 24.61 -4.72 17.24
CA PRO A 92 23.50 -5.04 16.35
C PRO A 92 24.02 -5.99 15.26
N GLU A 93 23.26 -7.04 14.98
CA GLU A 93 23.61 -7.99 13.93
C GLU A 93 23.87 -7.25 12.60
N PRO A 94 24.89 -7.67 11.82
CA PRO A 94 25.19 -7.02 10.56
C PRO A 94 24.01 -7.16 9.59
N ILE A 95 23.63 -6.06 8.96
CA ILE A 95 22.50 -6.01 8.02
C ILE A 95 22.80 -6.94 6.84
N PRO A 96 21.91 -7.88 6.49
CA PRO A 96 22.14 -8.79 5.37
C PRO A 96 22.36 -8.06 4.04
N ALA A 97 23.27 -8.55 3.19
CA ALA A 97 23.61 -7.90 1.92
C ALA A 97 22.42 -7.70 0.98
N TYR A 98 21.45 -8.64 0.97
CA TYR A 98 20.24 -8.52 0.18
C TYR A 98 19.31 -7.38 0.66
N ILE A 99 19.32 -7.07 1.97
CA ILE A 99 18.59 -5.92 2.55
C ILE A 99 19.26 -4.61 2.12
N VAL A 100 20.59 -4.55 2.11
CA VAL A 100 21.34 -3.38 1.62
C VAL A 100 21.01 -3.11 0.15
N ALA A 101 21.01 -4.14 -0.69
CA ALA A 101 20.62 -4.02 -2.10
C ALA A 101 19.16 -3.57 -2.26
N ALA A 102 18.24 -4.10 -1.45
CA ALA A 102 16.83 -3.68 -1.46
C ALA A 102 16.64 -2.21 -1.05
N ARG A 103 17.35 -1.75 -0.02
CA ARG A 103 17.34 -0.34 0.40
C ARG A 103 17.76 0.59 -0.73
N ARG A 104 18.85 0.24 -1.44
CA ARG A 104 19.31 1.02 -2.59
C ARG A 104 18.24 1.10 -3.68
N ARG A 105 17.63 -0.02 -4.06
CA ARG A 105 16.54 -0.04 -5.05
C ARG A 105 15.37 0.86 -4.64
N ILE A 106 15.02 0.90 -3.35
CA ILE A 106 13.94 1.77 -2.86
C ILE A 106 14.31 3.24 -2.99
N VAL A 107 15.53 3.61 -2.62
CA VAL A 107 16.03 4.98 -2.81
C VAL A 107 15.92 5.37 -4.28
N ASP A 108 16.37 4.50 -5.19
CA ASP A 108 16.33 4.77 -6.63
C ASP A 108 14.89 4.92 -7.18
N MET A 109 13.92 4.22 -6.60
CA MET A 109 12.50 4.29 -6.99
C MET A 109 11.73 5.47 -6.35
N ARG A 110 12.20 6.00 -5.21
CA ARG A 110 11.54 7.08 -4.47
C ARG A 110 12.01 8.45 -4.99
N THR A 111 11.37 8.89 -6.06
CA THR A 111 11.44 10.26 -6.54
C THR A 111 10.42 11.15 -5.81
N SER A 112 10.62 12.46 -5.78
CA SER A 112 9.63 13.41 -5.23
C SER A 112 8.25 13.23 -5.85
N ARG A 113 8.20 12.92 -7.15
CA ARG A 113 6.96 12.62 -7.88
C ARG A 113 6.29 11.34 -7.38
N THR A 114 7.00 10.24 -7.26
CA THR A 114 6.41 8.96 -6.81
C THR A 114 5.96 9.03 -5.35
N MET A 115 6.68 9.77 -4.50
CA MET A 115 6.25 10.05 -3.12
C MET A 115 4.97 10.88 -3.06
N GLN A 116 4.88 11.98 -3.82
CA GLN A 116 3.68 12.81 -3.87
C GLN A 116 2.46 12.00 -4.35
N ARG A 117 2.64 11.20 -5.40
CA ARG A 117 1.58 10.35 -5.94
C ARG A 117 1.15 9.26 -4.95
N GLY A 118 2.10 8.68 -4.22
CA GLY A 118 1.80 7.75 -3.12
C GLY A 118 0.90 8.40 -2.07
N ALA A 119 1.23 9.61 -1.62
CA ALA A 119 0.40 10.34 -0.65
C ALA A 119 -1.03 10.63 -1.17
N ILE A 120 -1.19 10.95 -2.46
CA ILE A 120 -2.51 11.12 -3.10
C ILE A 120 -3.28 9.79 -3.12
N LEU A 121 -2.61 8.71 -3.52
CA LEU A 121 -3.21 7.38 -3.58
C LEU A 121 -3.67 6.91 -2.20
N ALA A 122 -2.83 7.05 -1.16
CA ALA A 122 -3.16 6.66 0.21
C ALA A 122 -4.38 7.41 0.76
N ARG A 123 -4.43 8.73 0.57
CA ARG A 123 -5.58 9.55 0.98
C ARG A 123 -6.86 9.14 0.28
N THR A 124 -6.77 8.85 -1.01
CA THR A 124 -7.91 8.37 -1.80
C THR A 124 -8.35 6.98 -1.34
N ALA A 125 -7.42 6.05 -1.13
CA ALA A 125 -7.74 4.73 -0.59
C ALA A 125 -8.45 4.83 0.77
N LYS A 126 -8.00 5.74 1.64
CA LYS A 126 -8.60 6.00 2.95
C LYS A 126 -10.03 6.56 2.84
N SER A 127 -10.31 7.43 1.88
CA SER A 127 -11.67 7.96 1.67
C SER A 127 -12.63 6.95 1.06
N LEU A 128 -12.09 5.96 0.33
CA LEU A 128 -12.85 4.88 -0.30
C LEU A 128 -13.07 3.66 0.62
N LEU A 129 -12.62 3.71 1.88
CA LEU A 129 -12.88 2.64 2.83
C LEU A 129 -14.38 2.43 3.04
N GLY A 130 -14.81 1.18 3.07
CA GLY A 130 -16.22 0.77 3.17
C GLY A 130 -17.01 0.94 1.87
N GLN A 131 -16.45 1.55 0.82
CA GLN A 131 -17.19 1.81 -0.42
C GLN A 131 -17.22 0.60 -1.35
N TRP A 132 -16.12 -0.10 -1.56
CA TRP A 132 -16.13 -1.24 -2.49
C TRP A 132 -16.52 -2.52 -1.77
N ARG A 133 -17.14 -3.46 -2.48
CA ARG A 133 -17.41 -4.80 -1.94
C ARG A 133 -16.45 -5.84 -2.48
N TRP A 134 -15.90 -6.65 -1.58
CA TRP A 134 -15.08 -7.80 -1.94
C TRP A 134 -15.97 -8.94 -2.41
N ILE A 135 -15.49 -9.57 -3.46
CA ILE A 135 -15.97 -10.86 -3.92
C ILE A 135 -14.75 -11.74 -4.06
N GLN A 136 -14.87 -12.97 -3.56
CA GLN A 136 -13.87 -13.99 -3.77
C GLN A 136 -13.93 -14.43 -5.25
N ARG A 137 -13.34 -13.60 -6.11
CA ARG A 137 -13.04 -13.98 -7.47
C ARG A 137 -11.70 -14.69 -7.45
N THR A 138 -11.71 -16.00 -7.62
CA THR A 138 -10.62 -16.55 -8.42
C THR A 138 -10.74 -15.90 -9.82
N PRO A 139 -9.63 -15.79 -10.56
CA PRO A 139 -9.66 -15.45 -12.00
C PRO A 139 -10.60 -16.37 -12.82
N ASP A 140 -11.14 -17.41 -12.18
CA ASP A 140 -12.07 -18.37 -12.72
C ASP A 140 -13.50 -17.80 -12.91
N SER A 141 -13.77 -16.60 -12.37
CA SER A 141 -15.10 -15.96 -12.32
C SER A 141 -15.38 -14.95 -13.44
N ILE A 142 -14.52 -14.87 -14.46
CA ILE A 142 -14.77 -14.09 -15.68
C ILE A 142 -15.70 -14.82 -16.66
N LEU A 143 -16.01 -16.09 -16.38
CA LEU A 143 -17.11 -16.75 -17.06
C LEU A 143 -18.43 -16.06 -16.72
N PRO A 144 -19.39 -15.98 -17.67
CA PRO A 144 -20.75 -15.54 -17.35
C PRO A 144 -21.28 -16.42 -16.22
N TYR A 145 -21.45 -15.81 -15.05
CA TYR A 145 -21.98 -16.40 -13.84
C TYR A 145 -23.38 -16.95 -14.14
N ARG A 146 -23.45 -18.22 -14.54
CA ARG A 146 -24.71 -18.94 -14.71
C ARG A 146 -24.81 -19.94 -13.56
N HIS A 147 -25.73 -19.61 -12.66
CA HIS A 147 -26.32 -20.50 -11.66
C HIS A 147 -25.43 -20.92 -10.48
N VAL A 148 -25.25 -20.00 -9.53
CA VAL A 148 -25.28 -20.39 -8.11
C VAL A 148 -26.30 -19.49 -7.43
N HIS A 149 -27.40 -20.08 -6.98
CA HIS A 149 -28.44 -19.41 -6.17
C HIS A 149 -27.87 -19.03 -4.80
N GLY A 150 -27.11 -17.95 -4.73
CA GLY A 150 -26.85 -17.24 -3.49
C GLY A 150 -27.76 -16.03 -3.44
N ASP A 151 -28.65 -15.94 -2.44
CA ASP A 151 -29.62 -14.86 -2.20
C ASP A 151 -29.25 -13.51 -2.86
N THR A 152 -29.74 -13.32 -4.10
CA THR A 152 -29.43 -12.20 -5.00
C THR A 152 -30.33 -11.00 -4.74
N ALA A 153 -30.42 -10.53 -3.49
CA ALA A 153 -31.34 -9.43 -3.19
C ALA A 153 -30.71 -8.03 -3.35
N GLN A 154 -29.38 -7.83 -3.36
CA GLN A 154 -28.85 -6.44 -3.32
C GLN A 154 -27.53 -6.09 -4.06
N HIS A 155 -26.87 -6.97 -4.83
CA HIS A 155 -25.51 -6.68 -5.33
C HIS A 155 -25.36 -6.83 -6.86
N THR A 156 -24.95 -5.74 -7.52
CA THR A 156 -25.55 -5.37 -8.81
C THR A 156 -24.73 -5.60 -10.08
N ASP A 157 -23.40 -5.74 -10.06
CA ASP A 157 -22.69 -6.02 -11.32
C ASP A 157 -21.26 -6.51 -11.16
N ILE A 158 -21.03 -7.77 -11.51
CA ILE A 158 -19.71 -8.37 -11.48
C ILE A 158 -18.83 -7.93 -12.66
N ASN A 159 -19.40 -7.60 -13.81
CA ASN A 159 -18.62 -7.30 -15.01
C ASN A 159 -18.39 -5.78 -15.20
N ALA A 160 -18.70 -4.97 -14.19
CA ALA A 160 -18.59 -3.52 -14.25
C ALA A 160 -17.15 -3.02 -14.48
N PHE A 161 -16.16 -3.63 -13.83
CA PHE A 161 -14.76 -3.26 -14.07
C PHE A 161 -14.35 -3.53 -15.53
N ASP A 162 -14.64 -4.73 -16.04
CA ASP A 162 -14.26 -5.12 -17.40
C ASP A 162 -14.94 -4.24 -18.46
N ARG A 163 -16.26 -3.97 -18.33
CA ARG A 163 -16.97 -3.07 -19.26
C ARG A 163 -16.46 -1.64 -19.18
N TRP A 164 -16.11 -1.15 -17.99
CA TRP A 164 -15.54 0.18 -17.83
C TRP A 164 -14.17 0.29 -18.51
N VAL A 165 -13.29 -0.69 -18.28
CA VAL A 165 -11.95 -0.69 -18.84
C VAL A 165 -11.98 -0.92 -20.34
N ARG A 166 -12.78 -1.86 -20.86
CA ARG A 166 -12.78 -2.24 -22.29
C ARG A 166 -13.67 -1.36 -23.15
N ASP A 167 -14.89 -1.08 -22.69
CA ASP A 167 -15.96 -0.53 -23.54
C ASP A 167 -16.24 0.95 -23.25
N GLY A 168 -15.48 1.56 -22.33
CA GLY A 168 -15.75 2.94 -21.93
C GLY A 168 -17.01 3.08 -21.06
N GLY A 169 -17.48 2.00 -20.45
CA GLY A 169 -18.70 1.98 -19.63
C GLY A 169 -18.66 2.88 -18.40
N ILE A 170 -19.66 2.79 -17.53
CA ILE A 170 -19.71 3.58 -16.29
C ILE A 170 -18.61 3.09 -15.34
N ARG A 171 -17.84 4.04 -14.76
CA ARG A 171 -16.84 3.73 -13.74
C ARG A 171 -17.47 2.99 -12.55
N PRO A 172 -16.83 1.92 -12.02
CA PRO A 172 -17.26 1.29 -10.78
C PRO A 172 -17.58 2.30 -9.68
N ALA A 173 -18.67 2.07 -8.95
CA ALA A 173 -19.14 2.91 -7.84
C ALA A 173 -19.25 2.09 -6.54
N GLY A 174 -19.60 2.73 -5.40
CA GLY A 174 -19.57 2.15 -4.05
C GLY A 174 -20.52 0.97 -3.76
N THR A 175 -21.08 0.32 -4.78
CA THR A 175 -21.78 -0.97 -4.65
C THR A 175 -21.21 -2.02 -5.61
N THR A 176 -20.21 -1.65 -6.40
CA THR A 176 -19.57 -2.55 -7.37
C THR A 176 -18.72 -3.56 -6.64
N ALA A 177 -18.86 -4.81 -7.07
CA ALA A 177 -18.11 -5.92 -6.56
C ALA A 177 -16.77 -6.02 -7.29
N LEU A 178 -15.67 -5.82 -6.56
CA LEU A 178 -14.30 -5.76 -7.09
C LEU A 178 -13.41 -6.81 -6.42
N ASN A 179 -12.40 -7.29 -7.15
CA ASN A 179 -11.25 -7.94 -6.51
C ASN A 179 -10.24 -6.87 -6.05
N CYS A 180 -9.23 -7.30 -5.30
CA CYS A 180 -8.23 -6.40 -4.71
C CYS A 180 -7.42 -5.61 -5.74
N ARG A 181 -7.06 -6.21 -6.88
CA ARG A 181 -6.37 -5.52 -7.98
C ARG A 181 -7.25 -4.43 -8.58
N ASP A 182 -8.49 -4.78 -8.92
CA ASP A 182 -9.42 -3.86 -9.57
C ASP A 182 -9.68 -2.64 -8.69
N ALA A 183 -9.82 -2.85 -7.38
CA ALA A 183 -9.96 -1.75 -6.44
C ALA A 183 -8.73 -0.85 -6.38
N VAL A 184 -7.50 -1.38 -6.45
CA VAL A 184 -6.28 -0.57 -6.53
C VAL A 184 -6.30 0.29 -7.81
N LEU A 185 -6.65 -0.30 -8.95
CA LEU A 185 -6.69 0.40 -10.24
C LEU A 185 -7.80 1.46 -10.29
N VAL A 186 -9.00 1.14 -9.81
CA VAL A 186 -10.11 2.09 -9.66
C VAL A 186 -9.71 3.23 -8.70
N THR A 187 -9.03 2.91 -7.60
CA THR A 187 -8.54 3.92 -6.64
C THR A 187 -7.49 4.84 -7.28
N ALA A 188 -6.58 4.30 -8.10
CA ALA A 188 -5.58 5.11 -8.82
C ALA A 188 -6.22 6.04 -9.86
N VAL A 189 -7.29 5.61 -10.54
CA VAL A 189 -8.05 6.47 -11.44
C VAL A 189 -8.86 7.52 -10.67
N ALA A 190 -9.49 7.14 -9.56
CA ALA A 190 -10.18 8.09 -8.68
C ALA A 190 -9.23 9.15 -8.10
N ALA A 191 -7.97 8.77 -7.84
CA ALA A 191 -6.90 9.66 -7.41
C ALA A 191 -6.33 10.57 -8.52
N GLY A 192 -6.77 10.40 -9.78
CA GLY A 192 -6.25 11.13 -10.94
C GLY A 192 -4.82 10.75 -11.33
N LEU A 193 -4.31 9.62 -10.83
CA LEU A 193 -2.96 9.14 -11.11
C LEU A 193 -2.90 8.30 -12.39
N LEU A 194 -4.01 7.68 -12.74
CA LEU A 194 -4.24 6.99 -14.00
C LEU A 194 -5.45 7.59 -14.70
N THR A 195 -5.37 7.81 -16.02
CA THR A 195 -6.56 8.05 -16.83
C THR A 195 -7.20 6.74 -17.24
N GLN A 196 -8.50 6.76 -17.57
CA GLN A 196 -9.18 5.59 -18.11
C GLN A 196 -8.52 5.11 -19.42
N GLY A 197 -8.06 6.02 -20.27
CA GLY A 197 -7.33 5.68 -21.50
C GLY A 197 -6.01 4.96 -21.24
N GLN A 198 -5.24 5.39 -20.24
CA GLN A 198 -4.01 4.70 -19.82
C GLN A 198 -4.30 3.30 -19.27
N LEU A 199 -5.35 3.16 -18.46
CA LEU A 199 -5.77 1.87 -17.93
C LEU A 199 -6.23 0.92 -19.04
N HIS A 200 -7.05 1.41 -19.98
CA HIS A 200 -7.48 0.66 -21.16
C HIS A 200 -6.29 0.19 -22.00
N ALA A 201 -5.33 1.08 -22.28
CA ALA A 201 -4.13 0.74 -23.06
C ALA A 201 -3.28 -0.32 -22.36
N ALA A 202 -3.04 -0.19 -21.05
CA ALA A 202 -2.30 -1.17 -20.27
C ALA A 202 -3.00 -2.54 -20.27
N TYR A 203 -4.33 -2.54 -20.13
CA TYR A 203 -5.15 -3.74 -20.21
C TYR A 203 -5.06 -4.40 -21.60
N GLY A 204 -5.18 -3.63 -22.68
CA GLY A 204 -5.04 -4.11 -24.05
C GLY A 204 -3.66 -4.72 -24.34
N VAL A 205 -2.58 -4.12 -23.85
CA VAL A 205 -1.21 -4.67 -23.96
C VAL A 205 -1.10 -5.99 -23.20
N ALA A 206 -1.64 -6.06 -21.98
CA ALA A 206 -1.64 -7.30 -21.20
C ALA A 206 -2.46 -8.40 -21.90
N GLU A 207 -3.65 -8.08 -22.40
CA GLU A 207 -4.51 -9.00 -23.15
C GLU A 207 -3.80 -9.53 -24.41
N ALA A 208 -3.20 -8.65 -25.21
CA ALA A 208 -2.44 -9.02 -26.40
C ALA A 208 -1.24 -9.93 -26.08
N ASN A 209 -0.49 -9.62 -25.02
CA ASN A 209 0.66 -10.43 -24.59
C ASN A 209 0.26 -11.82 -24.13
N VAL A 210 -0.87 -11.95 -23.42
CA VAL A 210 -1.38 -13.26 -23.01
C VAL A 210 -1.96 -14.01 -24.19
N ARG A 211 -2.69 -13.33 -25.09
CA ARG A 211 -3.23 -13.90 -26.33
C ARG A 211 -2.11 -14.51 -27.17
N LYS A 212 -1.03 -13.77 -27.45
CA LYS A 212 0.18 -14.27 -28.13
C LYS A 212 0.77 -15.54 -27.48
N ARG A 213 0.69 -15.66 -26.16
CA ARG A 213 1.19 -16.83 -25.40
C ARG A 213 0.19 -17.99 -25.34
N LEU A 214 -1.06 -17.78 -25.77
CA LEU A 214 -2.15 -18.76 -25.74
C LEU A 214 -2.78 -19.03 -27.11
N ASP A 215 -2.29 -18.38 -28.17
CA ASP A 215 -2.89 -18.39 -29.52
C ASP A 215 -3.18 -19.81 -30.03
N SER A 216 -2.32 -20.79 -29.76
CA SER A 216 -2.53 -22.18 -30.22
C SER A 216 -3.66 -22.93 -29.50
N VAL A 217 -4.07 -22.48 -28.30
CA VAL A 217 -5.16 -23.07 -27.50
C VAL A 217 -6.46 -22.31 -27.76
N LEU A 218 -6.41 -20.98 -27.81
CA LEU A 218 -7.60 -20.13 -28.03
C LEU A 218 -8.11 -20.19 -29.49
N LEU A 219 -7.23 -20.30 -30.51
CA LEU A 219 -7.68 -20.53 -31.90
C LEU A 219 -8.46 -21.85 -32.02
N LYS A 220 -8.01 -22.92 -31.34
CA LYS A 220 -8.70 -24.21 -31.36
C LYS A 220 -10.09 -24.14 -30.72
N PHE A 221 -10.29 -23.25 -29.75
CA PHE A 221 -11.60 -22.99 -29.14
C PHE A 221 -12.54 -22.18 -30.04
N HIS A 222 -12.02 -21.16 -30.73
CA HIS A 222 -12.84 -20.27 -31.57
C HIS A 222 -13.34 -20.93 -32.87
N HIS A 223 -12.63 -21.95 -33.38
CA HIS A 223 -12.98 -22.62 -34.64
C HIS A 223 -13.80 -23.92 -34.46
N ALA A 224 -14.03 -24.38 -33.23
CA ALA A 224 -14.84 -25.57 -32.98
C ALA A 224 -16.34 -25.21 -32.91
N PRO A 225 -17.21 -25.84 -33.74
CA PRO A 225 -18.67 -25.67 -33.63
C PRO A 225 -19.14 -25.98 -32.20
N ARG A 226 -20.05 -25.17 -31.65
CA ARG A 226 -20.59 -25.34 -30.27
C ARG A 226 -21.15 -26.74 -30.01
N GLU A 227 -21.62 -27.39 -31.07
CA GLU A 227 -22.20 -28.74 -31.08
C GLU A 227 -21.19 -29.84 -30.75
N ASN A 228 -19.89 -29.57 -30.96
CA ASN A 228 -18.79 -30.52 -30.80
C ASN A 228 -18.05 -30.36 -29.46
N TRP A 229 -18.65 -29.66 -28.49
CA TRP A 229 -18.05 -29.46 -27.17
C TRP A 229 -18.59 -30.54 -26.22
N PRO A 230 -17.99 -31.75 -26.14
CA PRO A 230 -18.28 -32.62 -25.01
C PRO A 230 -17.87 -31.91 -23.72
N ASP A 231 -18.46 -32.29 -22.59
CA ASP A 231 -18.26 -31.64 -21.28
C ASP A 231 -16.77 -31.40 -20.94
N GLN A 232 -15.86 -32.28 -21.40
CA GLN A 232 -14.41 -32.13 -21.23
C GLN A 232 -13.77 -31.01 -22.06
N GLN A 233 -14.28 -30.69 -23.26
CA GLN A 233 -13.81 -29.55 -24.04
C GLN A 233 -14.29 -28.23 -23.44
N TRP A 234 -15.52 -28.19 -22.92
CA TRP A 234 -16.01 -27.04 -22.16
C TRP A 234 -15.16 -26.78 -20.91
N LEU A 235 -14.85 -27.81 -20.11
CA LEU A 235 -13.95 -27.71 -18.96
C LEU A 235 -12.55 -27.21 -19.36
N ARG A 236 -11.97 -27.72 -20.44
CA ARG A 236 -10.68 -27.26 -20.96
C ARG A 236 -10.72 -25.82 -21.47
N GLY A 237 -11.84 -25.36 -22.00
CA GLY A 237 -12.04 -23.99 -22.50
C GLY A 237 -12.20 -22.99 -21.38
N VAL A 238 -12.97 -23.39 -20.36
CA VAL A 238 -13.01 -22.74 -19.07
C VAL A 238 -11.59 -22.63 -18.53
N GLU A 239 -10.90 -23.74 -18.24
CA GLU A 239 -9.53 -23.74 -17.71
C GLU A 239 -8.55 -22.88 -18.51
N ALA A 240 -8.58 -22.94 -19.84
CA ALA A 240 -7.75 -22.12 -20.71
C ALA A 240 -8.07 -20.62 -20.56
N HIS A 241 -9.34 -20.26 -20.44
CA HIS A 241 -9.79 -18.90 -20.16
C HIS A 241 -9.40 -18.45 -18.74
N LEU A 242 -9.57 -19.28 -17.71
CA LEU A 242 -9.14 -18.93 -16.34
C LEU A 242 -7.63 -18.74 -16.28
N HIS A 243 -6.88 -19.56 -17.02
CA HIS A 243 -5.44 -19.42 -17.17
C HIS A 243 -5.05 -18.17 -17.96
N HIS A 244 -5.84 -17.78 -18.96
CA HIS A 244 -5.71 -16.50 -19.67
C HIS A 244 -5.86 -15.32 -18.70
N VAL A 245 -6.95 -15.26 -17.94
CA VAL A 245 -7.20 -14.20 -16.95
C VAL A 245 -6.09 -14.18 -15.90
N LYS A 246 -5.74 -15.33 -15.30
CA LYS A 246 -4.61 -15.45 -14.35
C LYS A 246 -3.32 -14.86 -14.90
N LYS A 247 -3.05 -15.05 -16.19
CA LYS A 247 -1.84 -14.54 -16.84
C LYS A 247 -1.93 -13.04 -17.11
N VAL A 248 -3.10 -12.50 -17.47
CA VAL A 248 -3.30 -11.07 -17.68
C VAL A 248 -3.09 -10.34 -16.35
N ASP A 249 -3.71 -10.86 -15.29
CA ASP A 249 -3.55 -10.38 -13.92
C ASP A 249 -2.09 -10.34 -13.51
N ARG A 250 -1.37 -11.46 -13.69
CA ARG A 250 0.07 -11.55 -13.39
C ARG A 250 0.89 -10.51 -14.13
N LEU A 251 0.58 -10.20 -15.39
CA LEU A 251 1.31 -9.19 -16.16
C LEU A 251 1.01 -7.78 -15.70
N LEU A 252 -0.26 -7.47 -15.40
CA LEU A 252 -0.68 -6.16 -14.89
C LEU A 252 -0.11 -5.87 -13.50
N THR A 253 0.15 -6.92 -12.70
CA THR A 253 0.74 -6.80 -11.37
C THR A 253 2.19 -7.29 -11.30
N LYS A 254 2.88 -7.41 -12.44
CA LYS A 254 4.29 -7.81 -12.46
C LYS A 254 5.17 -6.62 -12.09
N TYR A 255 5.65 -6.61 -10.85
CA TYR A 255 6.62 -5.61 -10.39
C TYR A 255 7.94 -6.30 -10.07
N ASP A 256 8.79 -6.45 -11.09
CA ASP A 256 10.13 -7.06 -10.94
C ASP A 256 11.03 -6.26 -9.97
N SER A 257 10.67 -5.01 -9.69
CA SER A 257 11.33 -4.12 -8.75
C SER A 257 10.83 -4.23 -7.30
N ALA A 258 9.88 -5.13 -7.00
CA ALA A 258 9.36 -5.30 -5.65
C ALA A 258 10.44 -5.74 -4.66
N VAL A 259 10.41 -5.16 -3.47
CA VAL A 259 11.36 -5.44 -2.38
C VAL A 259 10.65 -6.11 -1.20
N PRO A 260 11.34 -6.92 -0.38
CA PRO A 260 10.74 -7.50 0.81
C PRO A 260 10.36 -6.43 1.83
N VAL A 261 9.31 -6.69 2.61
CA VAL A 261 9.08 -5.99 3.87
C VAL A 261 10.10 -6.50 4.91
N SER A 262 10.72 -5.58 5.64
CA SER A 262 11.57 -5.90 6.80
C SER A 262 11.50 -4.76 7.81
N LEU A 263 10.58 -4.83 8.77
CA LEU A 263 10.31 -3.81 9.79
C LEU A 263 11.57 -3.55 10.63
N GLY A 264 12.23 -4.63 11.10
CA GLY A 264 13.46 -4.54 11.89
C GLY A 264 14.65 -3.94 11.13
N HIS A 265 14.62 -3.97 9.80
CA HIS A 265 15.64 -3.35 8.95
C HIS A 265 15.13 -2.12 8.19
N GLY A 266 14.02 -1.49 8.61
CA GLY A 266 13.52 -0.25 8.03
C GLY A 266 13.01 -0.35 6.58
N LEU A 267 12.79 -1.56 6.05
CA LEU A 267 12.13 -1.76 4.76
C LEU A 267 10.61 -1.80 4.97
N ILE A 268 10.05 -0.63 5.26
CA ILE A 268 8.64 -0.45 5.63
C ILE A 268 7.92 0.25 4.48
N PRO A 269 6.76 -0.26 4.01
CA PRO A 269 5.94 0.43 3.03
C PRO A 269 5.47 1.80 3.52
N GLN A 270 5.62 2.82 2.68
CA GLN A 270 5.17 4.19 2.93
C GLN A 270 3.76 4.41 2.38
N PRO A 271 3.05 5.48 2.78
CA PRO A 271 1.73 5.80 2.23
C PRO A 271 1.68 5.76 0.70
N GLY A 272 0.81 4.91 0.16
CA GLY A 272 0.54 4.75 -1.26
C GLY A 272 1.45 3.77 -1.98
N ASP A 273 2.42 3.16 -1.28
CA ASP A 273 3.15 2.02 -1.81
C ASP A 273 2.17 0.86 -2.05
N LEU A 274 2.40 0.09 -3.11
CA LEU A 274 1.63 -1.12 -3.38
C LEU A 274 2.27 -2.29 -2.65
N VAL A 275 1.49 -2.95 -1.80
CA VAL A 275 1.92 -4.10 -1.03
C VAL A 275 1.29 -5.36 -1.62
N PHE A 276 2.12 -6.32 -1.94
CA PHE A 276 1.75 -7.62 -2.48
C PHE A 276 1.93 -8.68 -1.42
N VAL A 277 0.90 -9.50 -1.24
CA VAL A 277 1.02 -10.70 -0.42
C VAL A 277 1.36 -11.85 -1.33
N ARG A 278 2.54 -12.43 -1.13
CA ARG A 278 3.02 -13.59 -1.87
C ARG A 278 2.08 -14.76 -1.68
N GLY A 279 1.80 -15.36 -2.82
CA GLY A 279 1.14 -16.64 -3.04
C GLY A 279 1.65 -17.13 -4.39
N ASN A 280 1.19 -18.30 -4.84
CA ASN A 280 1.48 -18.75 -6.20
C ASN A 280 0.21 -18.71 -7.05
N PRO A 281 -0.09 -17.62 -7.81
CA PRO A 281 0.55 -16.29 -7.92
C PRO A 281 0.30 -15.36 -6.72
N PRO A 282 0.89 -14.13 -6.61
CA PRO A 282 0.57 -13.20 -5.51
C PRO A 282 -0.95 -13.10 -5.40
N ALA A 283 -1.45 -13.57 -4.28
CA ALA A 283 -2.88 -13.83 -4.13
C ALA A 283 -3.66 -12.54 -3.88
N HIS A 284 -2.93 -11.47 -3.51
CA HIS A 284 -3.53 -10.25 -3.04
C HIS A 284 -2.63 -9.03 -3.20
N VAL A 285 -3.25 -7.88 -3.43
CA VAL A 285 -2.60 -6.57 -3.49
C VAL A 285 -3.39 -5.57 -2.64
N CYS A 286 -2.68 -4.69 -1.95
CA CYS A 286 -3.24 -3.64 -1.11
C CYS A 286 -2.46 -2.33 -1.25
N VAL A 287 -3.07 -1.23 -0.82
CA VAL A 287 -2.43 0.09 -0.78
C VAL A 287 -1.97 0.35 0.65
N SER A 288 -0.68 0.63 0.84
CA SER A 288 -0.19 1.05 2.15
C SER A 288 -0.84 2.37 2.56
N LEU A 289 -1.37 2.43 3.78
CA LEU A 289 -1.85 3.65 4.41
C LEU A 289 -0.74 4.32 5.24
N GLY A 290 0.43 3.69 5.30
CA GLY A 290 1.57 4.11 6.11
C GLY A 290 1.48 3.63 7.54
N ARG A 291 2.41 4.16 8.34
CA ARG A 291 2.51 3.90 9.77
C ARG A 291 1.59 4.84 10.54
N SER A 292 0.80 4.28 11.44
CA SER A 292 -0.03 5.00 12.40
C SER A 292 0.37 4.61 13.83
N ARG A 293 -0.16 5.33 14.82
CA ARG A 293 -0.06 4.95 16.23
C ARG A 293 -1.43 4.56 16.77
N VAL A 294 -1.51 3.37 17.36
CA VAL A 294 -2.72 2.87 18.04
C VAL A 294 -2.32 2.45 19.44
N ASN A 295 -2.86 3.12 20.46
CA ASN A 295 -2.49 2.91 21.87
C ASN A 295 -0.96 2.95 22.07
N GLU A 296 -0.32 4.03 21.59
CA GLU A 296 1.14 4.26 21.65
C GLU A 296 2.02 3.28 20.87
N ARG A 297 1.43 2.26 20.23
CA ARG A 297 2.16 1.29 19.42
C ARG A 297 2.14 1.69 17.95
N ALA A 298 3.31 1.61 17.30
CA ALA A 298 3.41 1.75 15.85
C ALA A 298 2.68 0.60 15.16
N VAL A 299 1.76 0.93 14.26
CA VAL A 299 0.99 -0.02 13.46
C VAL A 299 1.07 0.39 12.00
N ASP A 300 1.63 -0.48 11.18
CA ASP A 300 1.66 -0.31 9.73
C ASP A 300 0.31 -0.77 9.17
N GLU A 301 -0.41 0.13 8.50
CA GLU A 301 -1.78 -0.10 8.02
C GLU A 301 -1.83 -0.20 6.50
N VAL A 302 -2.80 -0.95 5.99
CA VAL A 302 -3.10 -1.08 4.56
C VAL A 302 -4.61 -0.96 4.31
N ALA A 303 -4.97 -0.48 3.14
CA ALA A 303 -6.32 -0.59 2.60
C ALA A 303 -6.39 -1.84 1.71
N SER A 304 -7.29 -2.75 2.07
CA SER A 304 -7.34 -4.11 1.55
C SER A 304 -8.78 -4.60 1.36
N LEU A 305 -9.03 -5.32 0.26
CA LEU A 305 -10.30 -6.01 0.04
C LEU A 305 -10.31 -7.44 0.60
N TRP A 306 -9.19 -7.99 1.08
CA TRP A 306 -9.12 -9.40 1.46
C TRP A 306 -9.67 -9.68 2.86
N HIS A 307 -9.68 -8.70 3.77
CA HIS A 307 -10.16 -8.96 5.12
C HIS A 307 -11.68 -9.18 5.12
N HIS A 308 -12.08 -10.31 5.69
CA HIS A 308 -13.46 -10.84 5.79
C HIS A 308 -14.46 -9.93 6.53
N ASN A 309 -14.07 -8.72 6.94
CA ASN A 309 -14.97 -7.78 7.59
C ASN A 309 -15.99 -7.24 6.58
N ASN A 310 -17.16 -7.88 6.57
CA ASN A 310 -18.37 -7.47 5.85
C ASN A 310 -18.20 -7.34 4.34
N GLY A 311 -17.18 -7.99 3.76
CA GLY A 311 -16.91 -7.97 2.33
C GLY A 311 -16.77 -6.56 1.77
N THR A 312 -16.04 -5.66 2.45
CA THR A 312 -15.79 -4.29 1.97
C THR A 312 -14.30 -3.93 1.92
N PHE A 313 -13.94 -2.89 1.15
CA PHE A 313 -12.57 -2.37 1.12
C PHE A 313 -12.25 -1.75 2.48
N THR A 314 -11.45 -2.44 3.26
CA THR A 314 -11.30 -2.19 4.69
C THR A 314 -9.87 -1.85 5.04
N ARG A 315 -9.73 -1.24 6.20
CA ARG A 315 -8.44 -0.99 6.82
C ARG A 315 -7.99 -2.26 7.54
N ALA A 316 -6.73 -2.64 7.38
CA ALA A 316 -6.12 -3.78 8.06
C ALA A 316 -4.69 -3.47 8.48
N ARG A 317 -4.14 -4.26 9.42
CA ARG A 317 -2.72 -4.18 9.78
C ARG A 317 -1.91 -4.96 8.76
N LEU A 318 -0.77 -4.41 8.35
CA LEU A 318 0.14 -5.01 7.37
C LEU A 318 0.55 -6.43 7.77
N ILE A 319 0.87 -6.66 9.04
CA ILE A 319 1.29 -7.97 9.55
C ILE A 319 0.18 -9.02 9.52
N ASP A 320 -1.10 -8.60 9.52
CA ASP A 320 -2.24 -9.53 9.46
C ASP A 320 -2.51 -9.99 8.02
N MET A 321 -1.83 -9.39 7.04
CA MET A 321 -2.03 -9.69 5.63
C MET A 321 -1.40 -11.01 5.21
N ALA A 322 -0.46 -11.56 5.98
CA ALA A 322 0.27 -12.76 5.62
C ALA A 322 0.59 -13.64 6.82
N ARG A 323 0.99 -14.89 6.56
CA ARG A 323 1.45 -15.81 7.61
C ARG A 323 2.82 -15.42 8.16
N SER A 324 3.66 -14.85 7.32
CA SER A 324 5.01 -14.39 7.66
C SER A 324 5.30 -13.05 6.96
N GLU A 325 6.13 -12.23 7.58
CA GLU A 325 6.64 -11.01 6.97
C GLU A 325 7.39 -11.27 5.65
N ASN A 326 8.04 -12.42 5.51
CA ASN A 326 8.74 -12.85 4.29
C ASN A 326 7.81 -13.06 3.08
N ASP A 327 6.50 -13.18 3.33
CA ASP A 327 5.48 -13.27 2.30
C ASP A 327 5.06 -11.89 1.80
N LEU A 328 5.54 -10.80 2.40
CA LEU A 328 5.19 -9.44 2.01
C LEU A 328 6.29 -8.83 1.16
N VAL A 329 5.90 -8.29 0.00
CA VAL A 329 6.77 -7.44 -0.82
C VAL A 329 6.03 -6.17 -1.21
N TYR A 330 6.76 -5.11 -1.51
CA TYR A 330 6.15 -3.85 -1.91
C TYR A 330 6.94 -3.11 -2.99
N VAL A 331 6.26 -2.20 -3.67
CA VAL A 331 6.83 -1.26 -4.64
C VAL A 331 6.36 0.16 -4.30
N PRO A 332 7.24 1.17 -4.36
CA PRO A 332 6.83 2.58 -4.29
C PRO A 332 5.81 2.92 -5.38
N CYS A 333 4.85 3.81 -5.08
CA CYS A 333 3.73 4.14 -5.97
C CYS A 333 4.14 4.21 -7.46
N PRO A 334 3.64 3.28 -8.31
CA PRO A 334 4.16 3.10 -9.68
C PRO A 334 3.47 3.99 -10.73
N PHE A 335 2.44 4.74 -10.35
CA PHE A 335 1.63 5.55 -11.25
C PHE A 335 2.23 6.91 -11.52
#